data_AF-A0A1I1N6F3-F1
#
_entry.id   AF-A0A1I1N6F3-F1
#
_cell.length_a   1.000
_cell.length_b   1.000
_cell.length_c   1.000
_cell.angle_alpha   90.00
_cell.angle_beta   90.00
_cell.angle_gamma   90.00
#
_symmetry.space_group_name_H-M   'P 1'
#
loop_
_entity.id
_entity.type
_entity.pdbx_description
1 polymer ?
#
loop_
_entity_poly.entity_id
_entity_poly.type
_entity_poly.pdbx_seq_one_letter_code
_entity_poly.pdbx_strand_id
1 'polypeptide(L)'
;MSTIIQHNQVFNNEVPFCKVYSIESKKQLEERFLAHRISYFIEWQDRSFFQRLLDRSGSKIVCTFKINKGELLRARELARGIEGIKFKDYGDLKNTERIRRRSEAVRDEGTGLEMPELKFENTSDDTDDEE
;
A
#
# COMPACT_ATOMS: atom_id res chain seq x y z
N MET A 1 -6.45 -29.41 -3.48
CA MET A 1 -7.37 -28.26 -3.56
C MET A 1 -6.77 -27.31 -4.57
N SER A 2 -7.36 -27.23 -5.77
CA SER A 2 -6.78 -26.48 -6.88
C SER A 2 -7.30 -25.04 -6.86
N THR A 3 -6.42 -24.08 -6.60
CA THR A 3 -6.77 -22.65 -6.60
C THR A 3 -6.78 -22.16 -8.05
N ILE A 4 -7.97 -22.00 -8.63
CA ILE A 4 -8.14 -21.35 -9.94
C ILE A 4 -7.82 -19.86 -9.77
N ILE A 5 -6.65 -19.45 -10.24
CA ILE A 5 -6.34 -18.03 -10.45
C ILE A 5 -7.01 -17.66 -11.78
N GLN A 6 -8.16 -16.99 -11.71
CA GLN A 6 -8.79 -16.44 -12.91
C GLN A 6 -7.91 -15.30 -13.44
N HIS A 7 -7.53 -15.37 -14.72
CA HIS A 7 -6.67 -14.41 -15.41
C HIS A 7 -7.14 -12.93 -15.39
N ASN A 8 -8.28 -12.62 -14.76
CA ASN A 8 -8.90 -11.29 -14.74
C ASN A 8 -9.22 -10.77 -13.33
N GLN A 9 -8.52 -11.25 -12.28
CA GLN A 9 -8.67 -10.70 -10.93
C GLN A 9 -8.05 -9.30 -10.83
N VAL A 10 -8.88 -8.28 -10.64
CA VAL A 10 -8.45 -6.91 -10.36
C VAL A 10 -8.20 -6.76 -8.85
N PHE A 11 -6.93 -6.63 -8.47
CA PHE A 11 -6.55 -6.37 -7.08
C PHE A 11 -6.51 -4.87 -6.82
N ASN A 12 -7.42 -4.37 -5.99
CA ASN A 12 -7.35 -2.99 -5.53
C ASN A 12 -6.36 -2.88 -4.37
N ASN A 13 -5.14 -2.43 -4.68
CA ASN A 13 -4.05 -2.28 -3.72
C ASN A 13 -4.00 -0.88 -3.08
N GLU A 14 -4.98 -0.02 -3.38
CA GLU A 14 -5.05 1.32 -2.81
C GLU A 14 -5.56 1.28 -1.38
N VAL A 15 -4.79 1.86 -0.48
CA VAL A 15 -5.09 1.92 0.95
C VAL A 15 -5.20 3.36 1.41
N PRO A 16 -6.12 3.68 2.34
CA PRO A 16 -6.26 5.06 2.81
C PRO A 16 -5.07 5.42 3.69
N PHE A 17 -4.33 6.45 3.29
CA PHE A 17 -3.06 6.84 3.86
C PHE A 17 -3.21 7.90 4.94
N CYS A 18 -3.86 9.02 4.61
CA CYS A 18 -4.03 10.13 5.55
C CYS A 18 -5.27 10.95 5.25
N LYS A 19 -5.77 11.64 6.28
CA LYS A 19 -6.85 12.61 6.21
C LYS A 19 -6.27 14.02 6.36
N VAL A 20 -6.66 14.92 5.48
CA VAL A 20 -6.15 16.30 5.39
C VAL A 20 -7.29 17.29 5.64
N TYR A 21 -7.02 18.34 6.42
CA TYR A 21 -8.04 19.29 6.90
C TYR A 21 -7.90 20.72 6.34
N SER A 22 -6.83 21.00 5.60
CA SER A 22 -6.52 22.32 5.03
C SER A 22 -6.19 22.20 3.55
N ILE A 23 -6.58 23.21 2.77
CA ILE A 23 -6.21 23.32 1.35
C ILE A 23 -4.69 23.42 1.19
N GLU A 24 -4.02 24.11 2.09
CA GLU A 24 -2.57 24.30 2.04
C GLU A 24 -1.83 22.97 2.24
N SER A 25 -2.15 22.24 3.31
CA SER A 25 -1.58 20.92 3.58
C SER A 25 -1.86 19.93 2.44
N LYS A 26 -3.05 20.04 1.80
CA LYS A 26 -3.41 19.23 0.63
C LYS A 26 -2.51 19.54 -0.55
N LYS A 27 -2.30 20.82 -0.87
CA LYS A 27 -1.44 21.25 -1.97
C LYS A 27 0.02 20.80 -1.75
N GLN A 28 0.55 21.01 -0.55
CA GLN A 28 1.91 20.58 -0.21
C GLN A 28 2.08 19.06 -0.34
N LEU A 29 1.09 18.27 0.09
CA LEU A 29 1.15 16.82 -0.02
C LEU A 29 1.12 16.35 -1.48
N GLU A 30 0.27 16.95 -2.32
CA GLU A 30 0.20 16.66 -3.75
C GLU A 30 1.52 16.97 -4.45
N GLU A 31 2.10 18.15 -4.20
CA GLU A 31 3.38 18.55 -4.79
C GLU A 31 4.49 17.54 -4.44
N ARG A 32 4.56 17.10 -3.17
CA ARG A 32 5.54 16.08 -2.76
C ARG A 32 5.30 14.73 -3.42
N PHE A 33 4.05 14.28 -3.52
CA PHE A 33 3.72 12.99 -4.12
C PHE A 33 3.99 12.98 -5.63
N LEU A 34 3.58 14.03 -6.35
CA LEU A 34 3.84 14.19 -7.77
C LEU A 34 5.35 14.25 -8.06
N ALA A 35 6.11 15.03 -7.28
CA ALA A 35 7.56 15.11 -7.43
C ALA A 35 8.27 13.75 -7.26
N HIS A 36 7.71 12.86 -6.43
CA HIS A 36 8.27 11.54 -6.16
C HIS A 36 7.62 10.42 -6.97
N ARG A 37 6.69 10.75 -7.89
CA ARG A 37 5.92 9.83 -8.72
C ARG A 37 5.10 8.81 -7.92
N ILE A 38 4.57 9.22 -6.78
CA ILE A 38 3.66 8.39 -5.97
C ILE A 38 2.26 8.55 -6.54
N SER A 39 1.63 7.43 -6.93
CA SER A 39 0.25 7.45 -7.39
C SER A 39 -0.70 7.59 -6.21
N TYR A 40 -1.68 8.50 -6.32
CA TYR A 40 -2.65 8.73 -5.26
C TYR A 40 -4.05 9.01 -5.81
N PHE A 41 -5.04 8.69 -4.99
CA PHE A 41 -6.44 8.99 -5.19
C PHE A 41 -6.96 9.84 -4.02
N ILE A 42 -7.78 10.86 -4.31
CA ILE A 42 -8.36 11.73 -3.28
C ILE A 42 -9.86 11.42 -3.15
N GLU A 43 -10.24 10.95 -1.96
CA GLU A 43 -11.63 10.82 -1.56
C GLU A 43 -12.06 12.08 -0.79
N TRP A 44 -12.94 12.88 -1.41
CA TRP A 44 -13.54 14.02 -0.74
C TRP A 44 -14.62 13.55 0.24
N GLN A 45 -14.61 14.10 1.44
CA GLN A 45 -15.70 13.86 2.39
C GLN A 45 -16.81 14.86 2.11
N ASP A 46 -18.02 14.36 1.92
CA ASP A 46 -19.19 15.21 1.75
C ASP A 46 -19.37 16.07 2.98
N ARG A 47 -19.22 17.39 2.81
CA ARG A 47 -19.54 18.32 3.88
C ARG A 47 -21.05 18.32 4.03
N SER A 48 -21.54 17.97 5.21
CA SER A 48 -22.96 18.13 5.53
C SER A 48 -23.38 19.58 5.27
N PHE A 49 -24.57 19.78 4.70
CA PHE A 49 -25.09 21.08 4.30
C PHE A 49 -24.96 22.16 5.40
N PHE A 50 -25.13 21.79 6.67
CA PHE A 50 -24.96 22.66 7.83
C PHE A 50 -23.52 23.19 8.01
N GLN A 51 -22.51 22.37 7.71
CA GLN A 51 -21.11 22.74 7.80
C GLN A 51 -20.70 23.71 6.68
N ARG A 52 -21.37 23.62 5.52
CA ARG A 52 -21.20 24.55 4.41
C ARG A 52 -21.77 25.95 4.70
N LEU A 53 -22.76 26.06 5.58
CA LEU A 53 -23.34 27.34 6.02
C LEU A 53 -22.50 28.07 7.08
N LEU A 54 -21.78 27.32 7.92
CA LEU A 54 -20.98 27.88 9.03
C LEU A 54 -19.54 28.23 8.60
N ASP A 55 -18.99 27.55 7.60
CA ASP A 55 -17.68 27.86 7.02
C ASP A 55 -17.73 29.09 6.09
N ARG A 56 -17.84 30.29 6.66
CA ARG A 56 -17.71 31.56 5.91
C ARG A 56 -16.32 31.78 5.28
N SER A 57 -15.30 31.04 5.74
CA SER A 57 -13.90 31.23 5.31
C SER A 57 -13.46 30.32 4.14
N GLY A 58 -14.24 29.30 3.76
CA GLY A 58 -13.92 28.39 2.64
C GLY A 58 -12.64 27.53 2.76
N SER A 59 -11.78 27.79 3.75
CA SER A 59 -10.41 27.26 3.84
C SER A 59 -10.28 25.85 4.43
N LYS A 60 -11.29 25.38 5.16
CA LYS A 60 -11.26 24.10 5.90
C LYS A 60 -11.82 22.95 5.08
N ILE A 61 -11.01 22.25 4.29
CA ILE A 61 -11.46 21.06 3.56
C ILE A 61 -11.36 19.80 4.41
N VAL A 62 -11.99 18.72 3.96
CA VAL A 62 -11.76 17.39 4.52
C VAL A 62 -11.66 16.40 3.38
N CYS A 63 -10.46 15.84 3.16
CA CYS A 63 -10.24 14.81 2.15
C CYS A 63 -9.33 13.71 2.68
N THR A 64 -9.43 12.53 2.08
CA THR A 64 -8.60 11.36 2.42
C THR A 64 -7.79 10.97 1.20
N PHE A 65 -6.46 10.91 1.35
CA PHE A 65 -5.57 10.38 0.33
C PHE A 65 -5.52 8.86 0.45
N LYS A 66 -5.71 8.16 -0.67
CA LYS A 66 -5.43 6.74 -0.83
C LYS A 66 -4.21 6.60 -1.73
N ILE A 67 -3.33 5.67 -1.41
CA ILE A 67 -2.10 5.40 -2.18
C ILE A 67 -1.92 3.89 -2.32
N ASN A 68 -1.07 3.47 -3.25
CA ASN A 68 -0.72 2.06 -3.37
C ASN A 68 -0.02 1.55 -2.09
N LYS A 69 -0.41 0.37 -1.60
CA LYS A 69 0.18 -0.27 -0.41
C LYS A 69 1.71 -0.37 -0.47
N GLY A 70 2.30 -0.60 -1.64
CA GLY A 70 3.76 -0.69 -1.83
C GLY A 70 4.50 0.63 -1.58
N GLU A 71 3.81 1.77 -1.68
CA GLU A 71 4.41 3.10 -1.54
C GLU A 71 4.20 3.71 -0.16
N LEU A 72 3.54 3.00 0.76
CA LEU A 72 3.19 3.50 2.11
C LEU A 72 4.37 4.05 2.90
N LEU A 73 5.48 3.32 2.93
CA LEU A 73 6.68 3.70 3.69
C LEU A 73 7.30 4.99 3.13
N ARG A 74 7.42 5.05 1.80
CA ARG A 74 7.98 6.21 1.10
C ARG A 74 7.08 7.44 1.25
N ALA A 75 5.78 7.26 1.06
CA ALA A 75 4.79 8.31 1.24
C ALA A 75 4.78 8.84 2.68
N ARG A 76 4.93 7.95 3.67
CA ARG A 76 5.04 8.34 5.09
C ARG A 76 6.25 9.21 5.34
N GLU A 77 7.41 8.85 4.80
CA GLU A 77 8.62 9.66 4.95
C GLU A 77 8.45 11.04 4.32
N LEU A 78 7.88 11.11 3.11
CA LEU A 78 7.64 12.37 2.41
C LEU A 78 6.58 13.25 3.08
N ALA A 79 5.60 12.65 3.73
CA ALA A 79 4.55 13.37 4.45
C ALA A 79 4.99 13.84 5.84
N ARG A 80 6.17 13.43 6.34
CA ARG A 80 6.72 13.96 7.59
C ARG A 80 6.92 15.46 7.50
N GLY A 81 6.55 16.16 8.57
CA GLY A 81 6.71 17.60 8.70
C GLY A 81 5.64 18.44 7.99
N ILE A 82 4.62 17.84 7.35
CA ILE A 82 3.45 18.62 6.92
C ILE A 82 2.46 18.71 8.08
N GLU A 83 2.15 19.93 8.50
CA GLU A 83 1.16 20.18 9.55
C GLU A 83 -0.27 19.97 9.03
N GLY A 84 -1.18 19.57 9.93
CA GLY A 84 -2.61 19.42 9.58
C GLY A 84 -2.98 18.13 8.84
N ILE A 85 -2.09 17.13 8.84
CA ILE A 85 -2.34 15.78 8.30
C ILE A 85 -2.52 14.78 9.44
N LYS A 86 -3.57 13.95 9.36
CA LYS A 86 -3.79 12.81 10.24
C LYS A 86 -3.55 11.50 9.49
N PHE A 87 -2.47 10.79 9.79
CA PHE A 87 -2.21 9.46 9.24
C PHE A 87 -3.30 8.47 9.68
N LYS A 88 -3.70 7.59 8.77
CA LYS A 88 -4.54 6.44 9.08
C LYS A 88 -3.64 5.20 9.20
N ASP A 89 -3.54 4.65 10.40
CA ASP A 89 -2.84 3.39 10.64
C ASP A 89 -3.82 2.23 10.44
N TYR A 90 -3.78 1.56 9.28
CA TYR A 90 -4.59 0.36 9.02
C TYR A 90 -3.97 -0.93 9.57
N GLY A 91 -3.21 -0.88 10.68
CA GLY A 91 -2.62 -2.08 11.30
C GLY A 91 -1.63 -2.88 10.43
N ASP A 92 -1.50 -2.55 9.14
CA ASP A 92 -0.82 -3.36 8.14
C ASP A 92 0.69 -3.31 8.26
N LEU A 93 1.26 -2.19 8.72
CA LEU A 93 2.68 -2.12 9.07
C LEU A 93 3.04 -3.15 10.16
N LYS A 94 2.15 -3.38 11.13
CA LYS A 94 2.39 -4.39 12.18
C LYS A 94 2.26 -5.81 11.63
N ASN A 95 1.39 -6.04 10.64
CA ASN A 95 1.20 -7.36 10.05
C ASN A 95 2.36 -7.73 9.11
N THR A 96 2.84 -6.82 8.27
CA THR A 96 4.03 -7.08 7.43
C THR A 96 5.27 -7.30 8.29
N GLU A 97 5.44 -6.54 9.36
CA GLU A 97 6.54 -6.74 10.31
C GLU A 97 6.41 -8.06 11.08
N ARG A 98 5.19 -8.46 11.47
CA ARG A 98 4.94 -9.79 12.06
C ARG A 98 5.26 -10.93 11.08
N ILE A 99 4.87 -10.80 9.81
CA ILE A 99 5.17 -11.80 8.78
C ILE A 99 6.69 -11.87 8.56
N ARG A 100 7.37 -10.72 8.47
CA ARG A 100 8.82 -10.66 8.31
C ARG A 100 9.57 -11.28 9.49
N ARG A 101 9.19 -10.94 10.72
CA ARG A 101 9.77 -11.55 11.94
C ARG A 101 9.54 -13.05 12.00
N ARG A 102 8.37 -13.54 11.56
CA ARG A 102 8.11 -14.99 11.47
C ARG A 102 9.04 -15.65 10.45
N SER A 103 9.23 -15.06 9.27
CA SER A 103 10.16 -15.59 8.27
C SER A 103 11.63 -15.49 8.69
N GLU A 104 12.01 -14.48 9.47
CA GLU A 104 13.36 -14.33 10.03
C GLU A 104 13.60 -15.34 11.16
N ALA A 105 12.64 -15.57 12.05
CA ALA A 105 12.73 -16.57 13.12
C ALA A 105 12.88 -18.01 12.59
N VAL A 106 12.23 -18.33 11.46
CA VAL A 106 12.39 -19.63 10.79
C VAL A 106 13.78 -19.79 10.15
N ARG A 107 14.49 -18.70 9.87
CA ARG A 107 15.85 -18.74 9.30
C ARG A 107 16.95 -18.88 10.34
N ASP A 108 16.70 -18.42 11.56
CA ASP A 108 17.72 -18.32 12.62
C ASP A 108 17.75 -19.55 13.54
N GLU A 109 16.70 -20.38 13.52
CA GLU A 109 16.78 -21.71 14.13
C GLU A 109 17.53 -22.66 13.20
N GLY A 110 18.82 -22.83 13.48
CA GLY A 110 19.62 -23.98 13.08
C GLY A 110 19.11 -25.29 13.70
N THR A 111 17.83 -25.60 13.54
CA THR A 111 17.31 -26.95 13.69
C THR A 111 17.78 -27.72 12.46
N GLY A 112 18.59 -28.76 12.66
CA GLY A 112 19.09 -29.65 11.61
C GLY A 112 18.00 -30.48 10.91
N LEU A 113 16.93 -29.83 10.48
CA LEU A 113 15.93 -30.36 9.56
C LEU A 113 16.32 -29.86 8.18
N GLU A 114 16.78 -30.77 7.33
CA GLU A 114 17.02 -30.50 5.92
C GLU A 114 15.79 -29.82 5.30
N MET A 115 16.01 -28.69 4.64
CA MET A 115 15.01 -28.19 3.70
C MET A 115 14.74 -29.30 2.68
N PRO A 116 13.48 -29.70 2.47
CA PRO A 116 13.19 -30.64 1.40
C PRO A 116 13.63 -30.01 0.08
N GLU A 117 14.55 -30.70 -0.62
CA GLU A 117 14.92 -30.32 -1.97
C GLU A 117 13.66 -30.32 -2.83
N LEU A 118 13.28 -29.14 -3.32
CA LEU A 118 12.32 -29.02 -4.40
C LEU A 118 12.96 -29.65 -5.64
N LYS A 119 12.64 -30.93 -5.89
CA LYS A 119 12.93 -31.57 -7.17
C LYS A 119 12.06 -30.89 -8.23
N PHE A 120 12.64 -29.90 -8.90
CA PHE A 120 12.16 -29.48 -10.20
C PHE A 120 12.56 -30.59 -11.17
N GLU A 121 11.63 -31.50 -11.46
CA GLU A 121 11.73 -32.28 -12.69
C GLU A 121 11.63 -31.30 -13.84
N ASN A 122 12.80 -30.88 -14.34
CA ASN A 122 12.92 -30.43 -15.71
C ASN A 122 12.69 -31.67 -16.56
N THR A 123 11.45 -31.93 -16.95
CA THR A 123 11.18 -32.71 -18.16
C THR A 123 11.67 -31.87 -19.33
N SER A 124 12.95 -32.02 -19.66
CA SER A 124 13.39 -31.92 -21.04
C SER A 124 12.75 -33.11 -21.76
N ASP A 125 11.58 -32.91 -22.34
CA ASP A 125 11.12 -33.81 -23.39
C ASP A 125 11.98 -33.51 -24.61
N ASP A 126 12.84 -34.47 -24.89
CA ASP A 126 13.65 -34.57 -26.10
C ASP A 126 12.72 -34.49 -27.32
N THR A 127 12.96 -33.49 -28.19
CA THR A 127 12.56 -33.59 -29.59
C THR A 127 13.50 -34.60 -30.23
N ASP A 128 13.05 -35.85 -30.33
CA ASP A 128 13.68 -36.84 -31.19
C ASP A 128 13.51 -36.41 -32.66
N ASP A 129 14.65 -36.37 -33.33
CA ASP A 129 14.81 -36.27 -34.77
C ASP A 129 14.05 -37.41 -35.48
N GLU A 130 13.20 -37.07 -36.45
CA GLU A 130 12.80 -38.00 -37.52
C GLU A 130 13.32 -37.45 -38.86
N GLU A 131 13.96 -38.37 -39.61
CA GLU A 131 14.63 -38.24 -40.90
C GLU A 131 13.77 -37.62 -42.04
#